data_AF-A0A8T7ERG7-F1
#
_entry.id   AF-A0A8T7ERG7-F1
#
_cell.length_a   1.000
_cell.length_b   1.000
_cell.length_c   1.000
_cell.angle_alpha   90.00
_cell.angle_beta   90.00
_cell.angle_gamma   90.00
#
_symmetry.space_group_name_H-M   'P 1'
#
loop_
_entity.id
_entity.type
_entity.pdbx_description
1 polymer ?
#
loop_
_entity_poly.entity_id
_entity_poly.type
_entity_poly.pdbx_seq_one_letter_code
_entity_poly.pdbx_strand_id
1 'polypeptide(L)'
;MDEMPDFPEIELKERCREYLADAANEANRMAHDYIGVEHVFIAMTRGDTSLASSHLIKANLSPARGAQRDQERSAQRRWADGR
;
A
#
# COMPACT_ATOMS: atom_id res chain seq x y z
N MET A 1 12.78 -28.06 -6.40
CA MET A 1 12.48 -27.08 -7.47
C MET A 1 11.24 -26.38 -7.00
N ASP A 2 11.38 -25.15 -6.54
CA ASP A 2 10.22 -24.34 -6.12
C ASP A 2 9.26 -24.23 -7.30
N GLU A 3 8.00 -24.53 -7.03
CA GLU A 3 6.90 -24.43 -7.98
C GLU A 3 6.80 -22.96 -8.40
N MET A 4 7.18 -22.68 -9.66
CA MET A 4 7.06 -21.33 -10.20
C MET A 4 5.57 -20.97 -10.16
N PRO A 5 5.19 -19.81 -9.58
CA PRO A 5 3.79 -19.47 -9.42
C PRO A 5 3.06 -19.54 -10.78
N ASP A 6 1.82 -20.02 -10.77
CA ASP A 6 0.95 -20.20 -11.95
C ASP A 6 0.58 -18.88 -12.67
N PHE A 7 1.25 -17.78 -12.30
CA PHE A 7 1.05 -16.44 -12.83
C PHE A 7 2.34 -15.98 -13.54
N PRO A 8 2.29 -15.62 -14.83
CA PRO A 8 3.45 -15.10 -15.54
C PRO A 8 4.00 -13.85 -14.84
N GLU A 9 5.32 -13.78 -14.59
CA GLU A 9 5.97 -12.64 -13.94
C GLU A 9 5.70 -11.31 -14.65
N ILE A 10 5.59 -11.36 -15.99
CA ILE A 10 5.27 -10.20 -16.83
C ILE A 10 3.88 -9.67 -16.49
N GLU A 11 2.88 -10.55 -16.36
CA GLU A 11 1.50 -10.18 -16.02
C GLU A 11 1.44 -9.57 -14.62
N LEU A 12 2.17 -10.13 -13.66
CA LEU A 12 2.25 -9.57 -12.30
C LEU A 12 2.84 -8.16 -12.31
N LYS A 13 3.94 -7.96 -13.04
CA LYS A 13 4.59 -6.64 -13.17
C LYS A 13 3.65 -5.61 -13.80
N GLU A 14 2.91 -5.98 -14.84
CA GLU A 14 1.94 -5.11 -15.50
C GLU A 14 0.79 -4.74 -14.56
N ARG A 15 0.16 -5.74 -13.91
CA ARG A 15 -0.96 -5.53 -12.99
C ARG A 15 -0.57 -4.74 -11.75
N CYS A 16 0.66 -4.90 -11.26
CA CYS A 16 1.14 -4.20 -10.07
C CYS A 16 1.77 -2.84 -10.38
N ARG A 17 2.04 -2.50 -11.64
CA ARG A 17 2.78 -1.28 -12.00
C ARG A 17 2.16 -0.01 -11.44
N GLU A 18 0.84 0.11 -11.57
CA GLU A 18 0.09 1.28 -11.09
C GLU A 18 0.09 1.36 -9.57
N TYR A 19 -0.16 0.24 -8.89
CA TYR A 19 -0.12 0.17 -7.42
C TYR A 19 1.26 0.51 -6.85
N LEU A 20 2.34 0.07 -7.50
CA LEU A 20 3.71 0.39 -7.08
C LEU A 20 4.06 1.86 -7.33
N ALA A 21 3.58 2.44 -8.44
CA ALA A 21 3.74 3.88 -8.69
C ALA A 21 3.01 4.72 -7.64
N ASP A 22 1.78 4.34 -7.28
CA ASP A 22 1.01 5.01 -6.23
C ASP A 22 1.62 4.84 -4.84
N ALA A 23 2.18 3.67 -4.54
CA ALA A 23 2.92 3.42 -3.30
C ALA A 23 4.21 4.26 -3.24
N ALA A 24 4.92 4.43 -4.36
CA ALA A 24 6.08 5.32 -4.44
C ALA A 24 5.70 6.79 -4.20
N ASN A 25 4.56 7.23 -4.76
CA ASN A 25 4.03 8.56 -4.51
C ASN A 25 3.71 8.78 -3.02
N GLU A 26 3.16 7.77 -2.35
CA GLU A 26 2.85 7.85 -0.91
C GLU A 26 4.13 7.88 -0.06
N ALA A 27 5.12 7.05 -0.38
CA ALA A 27 6.44 7.09 0.27
C ALA A 27 7.07 8.50 0.19
N ASN A 28 7.05 9.09 -1.00
CA ASN A 28 7.56 10.44 -1.24
C ASN A 28 6.77 11.51 -0.45
N ARG A 29 5.43 11.42 -0.43
CA ARG A 29 4.56 12.33 0.34
C ARG A 29 4.88 12.31 1.83
N MET A 30 5.36 11.17 2.33
CA MET A 30 5.67 10.94 3.74
C MET A 30 7.16 11.12 4.05
N ALA A 31 7.97 11.48 3.05
CA ALA A 31 9.43 11.62 3.12
C ALA A 31 10.12 10.34 3.62
N HIS A 32 9.71 9.19 3.09
CA HIS A 32 10.35 7.90 3.29
C HIS A 32 11.18 7.51 2.06
N ASP A 33 12.43 7.10 2.27
CA ASP A 33 13.36 6.73 1.18
C ASP A 33 13.12 5.33 0.60
N TYR A 34 12.12 4.59 1.12
CA TYR A 34 11.77 3.25 0.67
C TYR A 34 10.24 3.05 0.64
N ILE A 35 9.81 2.08 -0.18
CA ILE A 35 8.40 1.67 -0.24
C ILE A 35 8.15 0.59 0.83
N GLY A 36 7.51 0.97 1.94
CA GLY A 36 7.00 0.04 2.95
C GLY A 36 5.67 -0.60 2.55
N VAL A 37 5.25 -1.62 3.31
CA VAL A 37 3.95 -2.28 3.13
C VAL A 37 2.78 -1.35 3.40
N GLU A 38 3.00 -0.35 4.28
CA GLU A 38 2.10 0.76 4.56
C GLU A 38 1.73 1.54 3.29
N HIS A 39 2.72 1.92 2.48
CA HIS A 39 2.49 2.72 1.28
C HIS A 39 1.72 1.93 0.23
N VAL A 40 2.01 0.63 0.10
CA VAL A 40 1.27 -0.28 -0.78
C VAL A 40 -0.18 -0.42 -0.31
N PHE A 41 -0.39 -0.58 0.99
CA PHE A 41 -1.73 -0.67 1.57
C PHE A 41 -2.55 0.61 1.33
N ILE A 42 -1.96 1.78 1.57
CA ILE A 42 -2.59 3.07 1.28
C ILE A 42 -2.91 3.19 -0.21
N ALA A 43 -1.97 2.87 -1.10
CA ALA A 43 -2.18 2.91 -2.55
C ALA A 43 -3.34 2.01 -2.99
N MET A 44 -3.42 0.79 -2.48
CA MET A 44 -4.50 -0.15 -2.82
C MET A 44 -5.87 0.28 -2.28
N THR A 45 -5.94 1.01 -1.17
CA THR A 45 -7.20 1.34 -0.46
C THR A 45 -7.70 2.75 -0.72
N ARG A 46 -6.95 3.57 -1.47
CA ARG A 46 -7.29 4.97 -1.74
C ARG A 46 -8.48 5.16 -2.69
N GLY A 47 -8.79 4.17 -3.52
CA GLY A 47 -9.97 4.18 -4.40
C GLY A 47 -11.17 3.50 -3.74
N ASP A 48 -12.31 4.18 -3.68
CA ASP A 48 -13.54 3.64 -3.08
C ASP A 48 -14.07 2.40 -3.81
N THR A 49 -13.69 2.23 -5.09
CA THR A 49 -14.06 1.10 -5.95
C THR A 49 -12.98 0.02 -6.03
N SER A 50 -11.87 0.13 -5.29
CA SER A 50 -10.81 -0.87 -5.37
C SER A 50 -11.25 -2.21 -4.77
N LEU A 51 -10.65 -3.29 -5.25
CA LEU A 51 -10.88 -4.63 -4.71
C LEU A 51 -10.50 -4.69 -3.21
N ALA A 52 -9.40 -4.05 -2.83
CA ALA A 52 -8.98 -3.96 -1.43
C ALA A 52 -10.01 -3.21 -0.57
N SER A 53 -10.52 -2.07 -1.04
CA SER A 53 -11.59 -1.33 -0.36
C SER A 53 -12.86 -2.17 -0.22
N SER A 54 -13.22 -2.91 -1.27
CA SER A 54 -14.37 -3.83 -1.25
C SER A 54 -14.22 -4.93 -0.20
N HIS A 55 -13.02 -5.51 -0.06
CA HIS A 55 -12.74 -6.52 0.97
C HIS A 55 -12.76 -5.95 2.39
N LEU A 56 -12.22 -4.74 2.60
CA LEU A 56 -12.29 -4.07 3.89
C LEU A 56 -13.74 -3.79 4.29
N ILE A 57 -14.56 -3.30 3.36
CA ILE A 57 -16.00 -3.07 3.59
C ILE A 57 -16.71 -4.38 3.95
N LYS A 58 -16.42 -5.49 3.24
CA LYS A 58 -16.96 -6.83 3.57
C LYS A 58 -16.54 -7.30 4.96
N ALA A 59 -15.34 -6.93 5.41
CA ALA A 59 -14.85 -7.19 6.77
C ALA A 59 -15.37 -6.19 7.82
N ASN A 60 -16.31 -5.32 7.44
CA ASN A 60 -16.87 -4.27 8.30
C ASN A 60 -15.81 -3.25 8.79
N LEU A 61 -14.77 -3.04 7.98
CA LEU A 61 -13.71 -2.05 8.18
C LEU A 61 -13.88 -0.90 7.19
N SER A 62 -13.55 0.33 7.62
CA SER A 62 -13.57 1.51 6.75
C SER A 62 -12.22 1.64 6.02
N PRO A 63 -12.20 1.63 4.66
CA PRO A 63 -10.98 1.82 3.88
C PRO A 63 -10.31 3.17 4.18
N ALA A 64 -11.09 4.25 4.21
CA ALA A 64 -10.62 5.60 4.52
C ALA A 64 -9.96 5.68 5.91
N ARG A 65 -10.56 5.08 6.94
CA ARG A 65 -9.96 5.06 8.29
C ARG A 65 -8.69 4.22 8.35
N GLY A 66 -8.62 3.12 7.60
CA GLY A 66 -7.42 2.28 7.51
C GLY A 66 -6.23 3.06 6.95
N ALA A 67 -6.41 3.69 5.79
CA ALA A 67 -5.39 4.53 5.17
C ALA A 67 -4.97 5.70 6.07
N GLN A 68 -5.92 6.37 6.72
CA GLN A 68 -5.61 7.51 7.59
C GLN A 68 -4.77 7.13 8.81
N ARG A 69 -5.11 6.03 9.51
CA ARG A 69 -4.32 5.56 10.66
C ARG A 69 -2.89 5.20 10.29
N ASP A 70 -2.71 4.64 9.10
CA ASP A 70 -1.41 4.23 8.59
C ASP A 70 -0.54 5.45 8.24
N GLN A 71 -1.15 6.49 7.66
CA GLN A 71 -0.50 7.79 7.45
C GLN A 71 -0.06 8.44 8.77
N GLU A 72 -0.91 8.42 9.80
CA GLU A 72 -0.63 8.98 11.13
C GLU A 72 0.52 8.24 11.83
N ARG A 73 0.50 6.90 11.81
CA ARG A 73 1.52 6.06 12.46
C ARG A 73 2.89 6.22 11.84
N SER A 74 2.93 6.37 10.53
CA SER A 74 4.15 6.57 9.77
C SER A 74 4.72 7.99 9.96
N ALA A 75 3.86 9.01 10.06
CA ALA A 75 4.28 10.36 10.46
C ALA A 75 4.92 10.40 11.85
N GLN A 76 4.56 9.48 12.75
CA GLN A 76 5.13 9.35 14.10
C GLN A 76 6.48 8.63 14.11
N ARG A 77 6.74 7.69 13.19
CA ARG A 77 8.06 7.05 13.05
C ARG A 77 9.17 8.05 12.72
N ARG A 78 8.85 9.10 11.96
CA ARG A 78 9.75 10.24 11.66
C ARG A 78 10.35 10.93 12.90
N TRP A 79 9.72 10.81 14.07
CA TRP A 79 10.23 11.40 15.33
C TRP A 79 11.01 10.41 16.19
N ALA A 80 10.89 9.11 15.93
CA ALA A 80 11.53 8.06 16.72
C ALA A 80 12.97 7.77 16.28
N ASP A 81 13.31 8.01 15.01
CA ASP A 81 14.64 7.76 14.42
C ASP A 81 15.58 8.98 14.40
N GLY A 82 15.20 10.09 15.05
CA GLY A 82 16.02 11.30 15.16
C GLY A 82 17.12 11.25 16.24
N ARG A 83 17.92 10.19 16.29
CA ARG A 83 19.16 10.14 17.09
C ARG A 83 20.40 10.04 16.22
#